data_AF-A0A0Q4SIC3-F1
#
_entry.id   AF-A0A0Q4SIC3-F1
#
_cell.length_a   1.000
_cell.length_b   1.000
_cell.length_c   1.000
_cell.angle_alpha   90.00
_cell.angle_beta   90.00
_cell.angle_gamma   90.00
#
_symmetry.space_group_name_H-M   'P 1'
#
loop_
_entity.id
_entity.type
_entity.pdbx_description
1 polymer ?
#
loop_
_entity_poly.entity_id
_entity_poly.type
_entity_poly.pdbx_seq_one_letter_code
_entity_poly.pdbx_strand_id
1 'polypeptide(L)'
;MKIVRILFTLVISIAFLTSCKNEDDNYIDPRGTDYAGSESCIQCHQVQYETAFHSSHFKATSPATKENILGHFKNGRNTFVYDAATKLVMEERNDSLYQVLYKNGKKVESHPFEVLFGTKHAQTSAFWQNHYTYELPISYYKSLNSWATSPGYSASKVNFERKIDKECYGCHSSNIASRYVTTSSDSITFMNQEVEDFMNPKTLIYGIDCERCHGPAKEHVQKHLKFPDLKIAQNITSFKKLSRQQKIDACALCHSGNDKLKVKSRFEFKPGDDLLEYFRGVPGSNDSMHFDVHGNQLGLLSQSKCFKKSETMDCMTCHNPHANASQNLVSYSKICMSCHQGIKHNAATIKTTSASILANNCVECHMPKKMSNAITFQLSQNKNKSNYVLRTHKIAVYPNNKK
;
A
#
# COMPACT_ATOMS: atom_id res chain seq x y z
N MET A 1 -18.69 -61.35 -11.28
CA MET A 1 -18.69 -60.07 -12.05
C MET A 1 -18.85 -58.80 -11.22
N LYS A 2 -19.50 -58.81 -10.03
CA LYS A 2 -19.62 -57.61 -9.17
C LYS A 2 -18.34 -57.25 -8.40
N ILE A 3 -17.55 -58.23 -7.98
CA ILE A 3 -16.31 -58.00 -7.19
C ILE A 3 -15.18 -57.39 -8.03
N VAL A 4 -15.05 -57.79 -9.30
CA VAL A 4 -14.04 -57.23 -10.23
C VAL A 4 -14.33 -55.76 -10.57
N ARG A 5 -15.60 -55.36 -10.64
CA ARG A 5 -15.98 -53.95 -10.89
C ARG A 5 -15.65 -53.04 -9.70
N ILE A 6 -15.75 -53.54 -8.46
CA ILE A 6 -15.43 -52.78 -7.24
C ILE A 6 -13.92 -52.58 -7.09
N LEU A 7 -13.11 -53.59 -7.43
CA LEU A 7 -11.65 -53.47 -7.46
C LEU A 7 -11.16 -52.50 -8.55
N PHE A 8 -11.82 -52.48 -9.72
CA PHE A 8 -11.45 -51.56 -10.80
C PHE A 8 -11.81 -50.09 -10.49
N THR A 9 -12.95 -49.84 -9.83
CA THR A 9 -13.28 -48.49 -9.36
C THR A 9 -12.40 -48.03 -8.20
N LEU A 10 -12.00 -48.93 -7.29
CA LEU A 10 -11.11 -48.56 -6.18
C LEU A 10 -9.70 -48.21 -6.68
N VAL A 11 -9.17 -48.93 -7.67
CA VAL A 11 -7.85 -48.65 -8.27
C VAL A 11 -7.86 -47.35 -9.09
N ILE A 12 -8.96 -47.03 -9.78
CA ILE A 12 -9.11 -45.74 -10.50
C ILE A 12 -9.22 -44.59 -9.49
N SER A 13 -9.96 -44.75 -8.38
CA SER A 13 -10.05 -43.71 -7.34
C SER A 13 -8.73 -43.49 -6.59
N ILE A 14 -7.91 -44.53 -6.40
CA ILE A 14 -6.56 -44.39 -5.82
C ILE A 14 -5.61 -43.74 -6.84
N ALA A 15 -5.71 -44.06 -8.14
CA ALA A 15 -4.91 -43.42 -9.19
C ALA A 15 -5.23 -41.92 -9.35
N PHE A 16 -6.48 -41.51 -9.14
CA PHE A 16 -6.89 -40.09 -9.12
C PHE A 16 -6.43 -39.33 -7.87
N LEU A 17 -6.21 -40.03 -6.74
CA LEU A 17 -5.63 -39.41 -5.52
C LEU A 17 -4.11 -39.35 -5.54
N THR A 18 -3.43 -40.14 -6.38
CA THR A 18 -1.97 -40.10 -6.56
C THR A 18 -1.50 -39.22 -7.72
N SER A 19 -2.42 -38.62 -8.47
CA SER A 19 -2.10 -37.71 -9.59
C SER A 19 -2.31 -36.23 -9.25
N CYS A 20 -2.10 -35.84 -7.99
CA CYS A 20 -1.66 -34.48 -7.68
C CYS A 20 -0.17 -34.36 -8.08
N LYS A 21 0.10 -34.30 -9.38
CA LYS A 21 1.35 -33.69 -9.84
C LYS A 21 1.29 -32.23 -9.39
N ASN A 22 2.26 -31.81 -8.57
CA ASN A 22 2.50 -30.40 -8.27
C ASN A 22 2.65 -29.64 -9.60
N GLU A 23 1.61 -28.97 -10.07
CA GLU A 23 1.74 -27.96 -11.13
C GLU A 23 2.55 -26.73 -10.66
N ASP A 24 2.84 -26.64 -9.36
CA ASP A 24 3.69 -25.61 -8.75
C ASP A 24 5.14 -25.60 -9.27
N ASP A 25 5.65 -26.68 -9.86
CA ASP A 25 7.05 -26.73 -10.36
C ASP A 25 7.28 -25.82 -11.58
N ASN A 26 6.24 -25.27 -12.21
CA ASN A 26 6.34 -24.38 -13.37
C ASN A 26 5.99 -22.91 -13.09
N TYR A 27 5.56 -22.54 -11.87
CA TYR A 27 5.34 -21.13 -11.56
C TYR A 27 6.68 -20.42 -11.36
N ILE A 28 6.98 -19.47 -12.24
CA ILE A 28 8.12 -18.57 -12.09
C ILE A 28 7.57 -17.23 -11.63
N ASP A 29 7.87 -16.88 -10.39
CA ASP A 29 7.53 -15.57 -9.84
C ASP A 29 8.12 -14.45 -10.74
N PRO A 30 7.36 -13.40 -11.08
CA PRO A 30 7.83 -12.30 -11.91
C PRO A 30 9.11 -11.58 -11.41
N ARG A 31 9.48 -11.75 -10.14
CA ARG A 31 10.71 -11.21 -9.54
C ARG A 31 11.94 -12.09 -9.74
N GLY A 32 11.77 -13.34 -10.16
CA GLY A 32 12.86 -14.27 -10.49
C GLY A 32 12.83 -15.58 -9.70
N THR A 33 13.82 -16.43 -9.96
CA THR A 33 13.83 -17.84 -9.50
C THR A 33 14.08 -18.04 -8.01
N ASP A 34 14.47 -17.00 -7.27
CA ASP A 34 14.75 -17.05 -5.84
C ASP A 34 13.50 -16.77 -4.98
N TYR A 35 12.42 -16.34 -5.61
CA TYR A 35 11.12 -16.07 -4.98
C TYR A 35 10.23 -17.31 -5.02
N ALA A 36 9.47 -17.50 -3.96
CA ALA A 36 8.56 -18.63 -3.80
C ALA A 36 7.12 -18.32 -4.23
N GLY A 37 6.78 -17.04 -4.37
CA GLY A 37 5.39 -16.59 -4.46
C GLY A 37 4.73 -16.57 -3.08
N SER A 38 3.86 -15.59 -2.84
CA SER A 38 3.21 -15.44 -1.52
C SER A 38 2.24 -16.58 -1.20
N GLU A 39 1.70 -17.27 -2.20
CA GLU A 39 0.83 -18.45 -2.04
C GLU A 39 1.54 -19.59 -1.29
N SER A 40 2.84 -19.77 -1.53
CA SER A 40 3.65 -20.82 -0.88
C SER A 40 3.71 -20.68 0.64
N CYS A 41 3.44 -19.47 1.17
CA CYS A 41 3.49 -19.15 2.59
C CYS A 41 2.24 -19.64 3.34
N ILE A 42 1.11 -19.83 2.64
CA ILE A 42 -0.21 -20.03 3.26
C ILE A 42 -0.27 -21.31 4.08
N GLN A 43 0.28 -22.41 3.56
CA GLN A 43 0.26 -23.72 4.20
C GLN A 43 0.88 -23.73 5.61
N CYS A 44 1.90 -22.90 5.85
CA CYS A 44 2.61 -22.81 7.13
C CYS A 44 2.22 -21.58 7.96
N HIS A 45 1.77 -20.50 7.31
CA HIS A 45 1.52 -19.20 7.91
C HIS A 45 0.09 -18.69 7.68
N GLN A 46 -0.88 -19.60 7.73
CA GLN A 46 -2.29 -19.30 7.45
C GLN A 46 -2.82 -18.12 8.28
N VAL A 47 -2.55 -18.07 9.59
CA VAL A 47 -3.04 -17.00 10.47
C VAL A 47 -2.49 -15.62 10.06
N GLN A 48 -1.20 -15.56 9.73
CA GLN A 48 -0.56 -14.33 9.25
C GLN A 48 -1.12 -13.92 7.89
N TYR A 49 -1.29 -14.88 6.98
CA TYR A 49 -1.90 -14.64 5.67
C TYR A 49 -3.31 -14.09 5.79
N GLU A 50 -4.20 -14.72 6.56
CA GLU A 50 -5.59 -14.27 6.74
C GLU A 50 -5.66 -12.84 7.29
N THR A 51 -4.76 -12.49 8.19
CA THR A 51 -4.68 -11.13 8.73
C THR A 51 -4.14 -10.15 7.68
N ALA A 52 -3.05 -10.52 7.00
CA ALA A 52 -2.38 -9.69 5.99
C ALA A 52 -3.27 -9.45 4.77
N PHE A 53 -4.00 -10.46 4.31
CA PHE A 53 -4.91 -10.40 3.17
C PHE A 53 -5.96 -9.29 3.30
N HIS A 54 -6.41 -9.01 4.53
CA HIS A 54 -7.36 -7.94 4.82
C HIS A 54 -6.70 -6.58 5.11
N SER A 55 -5.37 -6.53 5.16
CA SER A 55 -4.61 -5.31 5.44
C SER A 55 -4.60 -4.35 4.24
N SER A 56 -4.39 -3.07 4.53
CA SER A 56 -4.23 -2.04 3.51
C SER A 56 -2.93 -2.19 2.72
N HIS A 57 -1.93 -2.89 3.26
CA HIS A 57 -0.69 -3.21 2.57
C HIS A 57 -0.95 -4.22 1.45
N PHE A 58 -1.58 -5.35 1.77
CA PHE A 58 -1.91 -6.38 0.78
C PHE A 58 -2.92 -5.87 -0.28
N LYS A 59 -3.74 -4.88 0.07
CA LYS A 59 -4.67 -4.21 -0.84
C LYS A 59 -4.20 -2.82 -1.28
N ALA A 60 -2.88 -2.56 -1.24
CA ALA A 60 -2.33 -1.27 -1.68
C ALA A 60 -2.60 -1.04 -3.17
N THR A 61 -2.56 -2.12 -3.95
CA THR A 61 -3.19 -2.24 -5.27
C THR A 61 -4.00 -3.52 -5.38
N SER A 62 -4.94 -3.57 -6.33
CA SER A 62 -5.73 -4.78 -6.65
C SER A 62 -6.29 -4.70 -8.08
N PRO A 63 -6.67 -5.83 -8.71
CA PRO A 63 -7.37 -5.81 -9.98
C PRO A 63 -8.75 -5.16 -9.82
N ALA A 64 -9.18 -4.42 -10.84
CA ALA A 64 -10.45 -3.70 -10.83
C ALA A 64 -11.67 -4.59 -11.11
N THR A 65 -12.00 -5.45 -10.16
CA THR A 65 -13.19 -6.31 -10.21
C THR A 65 -14.35 -5.74 -9.38
N LYS A 66 -15.55 -6.30 -9.54
CA LYS A 66 -16.74 -5.93 -8.76
C LYS A 66 -16.55 -6.18 -7.26
N GLU A 67 -15.75 -7.16 -6.90
CA GLU A 67 -15.44 -7.53 -5.52
C GLU A 67 -14.47 -6.54 -4.86
N ASN A 68 -13.58 -5.93 -5.64
CA ASN A 68 -12.54 -5.03 -5.13
C ASN A 68 -12.94 -3.54 -5.21
N ILE A 69 -13.88 -3.19 -6.07
CA ILE A 69 -14.30 -1.80 -6.23
C ILE A 69 -15.15 -1.31 -5.05
N LEU A 70 -14.85 -0.11 -4.57
CA LEU A 70 -15.54 0.51 -3.43
C LEU A 70 -16.65 1.48 -3.85
N GLY A 71 -16.59 1.97 -5.09
CA GLY A 71 -17.45 3.02 -5.60
C GLY A 71 -18.80 2.54 -6.12
N HIS A 72 -19.70 3.49 -6.33
CA HIS A 72 -21.08 3.22 -6.73
C HIS A 72 -21.27 3.43 -8.23
N PHE A 73 -21.88 2.44 -8.91
CA PHE A 73 -22.15 2.46 -10.35
C PHE A 73 -23.63 2.66 -10.70
N LYS A 74 -24.49 2.74 -9.68
CA LYS A 74 -25.93 2.99 -9.86
C LYS A 74 -26.20 4.46 -10.18
N ASN A 75 -27.19 4.68 -11.05
CA ASN A 75 -27.66 6.01 -11.43
C ASN A 75 -27.92 6.92 -10.21
N GLY A 76 -27.47 8.16 -10.31
CA GLY A 76 -27.57 9.18 -9.26
C GLY A 76 -26.39 9.20 -8.27
N ARG A 77 -25.57 8.14 -8.23
CA ARG A 77 -24.36 8.05 -7.38
C ARG A 77 -23.09 7.71 -8.15
N ASN A 78 -23.17 7.72 -9.47
CA ASN A 78 -22.12 7.28 -10.38
C ASN A 78 -21.70 8.39 -11.36
N THR A 79 -21.96 9.66 -11.04
CA THR A 79 -21.68 10.77 -11.97
C THR A 79 -20.85 11.85 -11.30
N PHE A 80 -19.86 12.35 -12.01
CA PHE A 80 -19.16 13.59 -11.69
C PHE A 80 -19.41 14.62 -12.80
N VAL A 81 -20.00 15.75 -12.45
CA VAL A 81 -20.29 16.86 -13.35
C VAL A 81 -19.19 17.92 -13.27
N TYR A 82 -18.59 18.25 -14.42
CA TYR A 82 -17.63 19.34 -14.59
C TYR A 82 -18.36 20.67 -14.86
N ASP A 83 -19.30 20.64 -15.81
CA ASP A 83 -20.11 21.78 -16.23
C ASP A 83 -21.44 21.29 -16.83
N ALA A 84 -22.25 22.21 -17.38
CA ALA A 84 -23.56 21.88 -17.94
C ALA A 84 -23.52 20.89 -19.13
N ALA A 85 -22.41 20.88 -19.88
CA ALA A 85 -22.22 20.04 -21.06
C ALA A 85 -21.40 18.79 -20.76
N THR A 86 -20.50 18.83 -19.77
CA THR A 86 -19.44 17.85 -19.57
C THR A 86 -19.60 17.10 -18.25
N LYS A 87 -19.65 15.77 -18.33
CA LYS A 87 -19.68 14.88 -17.16
C LYS A 87 -18.92 13.59 -17.41
N LEU A 88 -18.42 13.00 -16.32
CA LEU A 88 -17.95 11.62 -16.28
C LEU A 88 -18.99 10.74 -15.58
N VAL A 89 -19.29 9.60 -16.18
CA VAL A 89 -20.19 8.59 -15.62
C VAL A 89 -19.40 7.32 -15.38
N MET A 90 -19.51 6.78 -14.17
CA MET A 90 -18.98 5.49 -13.76
C MET A 90 -19.99 4.44 -14.18
N GLU A 91 -19.66 3.69 -15.21
CA GLU A 91 -20.53 2.70 -15.83
C GLU A 91 -20.03 1.29 -15.54
N GLU A 92 -20.97 0.40 -15.25
CA GLU A 92 -20.76 -1.04 -15.25
C GLU A 92 -21.31 -1.60 -16.57
N ARG A 93 -20.48 -2.33 -17.31
CA ARG A 93 -20.85 -2.98 -18.57
C ARG A 93 -20.42 -4.43 -18.50
N ASN A 94 -21.38 -5.35 -18.36
CA ASN A 94 -21.12 -6.75 -18.08
C ASN A 94 -20.20 -6.88 -16.84
N ASP A 95 -19.00 -7.43 -16.99
CA ASP A 95 -18.03 -7.61 -15.91
C ASP A 95 -16.92 -6.55 -15.87
N SER A 96 -17.04 -5.50 -16.67
CA SER A 96 -16.04 -4.42 -16.74
C SER A 96 -16.61 -3.09 -16.26
N LEU A 97 -15.76 -2.30 -15.61
CA LEU A 97 -16.09 -0.99 -15.06
C LEU A 97 -15.40 0.09 -15.90
N TYR A 98 -16.06 1.24 -16.11
CA TYR A 98 -15.56 2.30 -16.98
C TYR A 98 -15.80 3.69 -16.41
N GLN A 99 -14.87 4.63 -16.66
CA GLN A 99 -15.16 6.06 -16.61
C GLN A 99 -15.45 6.54 -18.02
N VAL A 100 -16.62 7.14 -18.21
CA VAL A 100 -17.14 7.44 -19.54
C VAL A 100 -17.42 8.93 -19.62
N LEU A 101 -16.74 9.59 -20.56
CA LEU A 101 -16.89 11.01 -20.83
C LEU A 101 -18.09 11.24 -21.72
N TYR A 102 -19.01 12.06 -21.23
CA TYR A 102 -20.10 12.61 -22.01
C TYR A 102 -19.92 14.11 -22.20
N LYS A 103 -20.08 14.57 -23.45
CA LYS A 103 -20.21 15.99 -23.80
C LYS A 103 -21.52 16.20 -24.55
N ASN A 104 -22.33 17.17 -24.10
CA ASN A 104 -23.64 17.46 -24.69
C ASN A 104 -24.54 16.21 -24.83
N GLY A 105 -24.51 15.34 -23.81
CA GLY A 105 -25.26 14.08 -23.79
C GLY A 105 -24.71 12.97 -24.69
N LYS A 106 -23.66 13.21 -25.48
CA LYS A 106 -23.03 12.19 -26.34
C LYS A 106 -21.77 11.64 -25.69
N LYS A 107 -21.59 10.32 -25.78
CA LYS A 107 -20.34 9.65 -25.38
C LYS A 107 -19.20 10.11 -26.29
N VAL A 108 -18.09 10.54 -25.69
CA VAL A 108 -16.89 11.00 -26.39
C VAL A 108 -15.74 10.03 -26.21
N GLU A 109 -15.49 9.59 -24.98
CA GLU A 109 -14.34 8.76 -24.61
C GLU A 109 -14.72 7.84 -23.46
N SER A 110 -14.04 6.68 -23.33
CA SER A 110 -14.35 5.68 -22.31
C SER A 110 -13.10 4.88 -21.99
N HIS A 111 -12.71 4.85 -20.72
CA HIS A 111 -11.55 4.11 -20.25
C HIS A 111 -11.93 3.09 -19.18
N PRO A 112 -11.40 1.85 -19.25
CA PRO A 112 -11.72 0.82 -18.27
C PRO A 112 -11.06 1.12 -16.93
N PHE A 113 -11.60 0.57 -15.85
CA PHE A 113 -10.86 0.41 -14.61
C PHE A 113 -10.06 -0.89 -14.75
N GLU A 114 -8.75 -0.86 -14.54
CA GLU A 114 -7.91 -2.08 -14.60
C GLU A 114 -7.10 -2.31 -13.32
N VAL A 115 -6.52 -1.24 -12.76
CA VAL A 115 -5.79 -1.28 -11.48
C VAL A 115 -6.44 -0.35 -10.49
N LEU A 116 -6.69 -0.83 -9.27
CA LEU A 116 -7.20 -0.02 -8.16
C LEU A 116 -6.06 0.26 -7.19
N PHE A 117 -5.86 1.52 -6.83
CA PHE A 117 -4.92 2.00 -5.83
C PHE A 117 -5.65 2.37 -4.55
N GLY A 118 -5.24 1.76 -3.44
CA GLY A 118 -5.77 2.05 -2.11
C GLY A 118 -7.13 1.43 -1.80
N THR A 119 -7.38 1.20 -0.51
CA THR A 119 -8.65 0.66 -0.01
C THR A 119 -9.15 1.35 1.26
N LYS A 120 -8.26 1.98 2.04
CA LYS A 120 -8.60 2.39 3.41
C LYS A 120 -9.48 3.63 3.48
N HIS A 121 -9.14 4.66 2.72
CA HIS A 121 -9.75 5.97 2.84
C HIS A 121 -10.29 6.49 1.49
N ALA A 122 -9.58 6.18 0.40
CA ALA A 122 -9.99 6.44 -0.97
C ALA A 122 -9.47 5.32 -1.86
N GLN A 123 -10.05 5.23 -3.05
CA GLN A 123 -9.65 4.31 -4.10
C GLN A 123 -9.57 5.06 -5.41
N THR A 124 -8.36 5.12 -5.96
CA THR A 124 -8.08 5.64 -7.29
C THR A 124 -8.00 4.47 -8.25
N SER A 125 -8.37 4.70 -9.51
CA SER A 125 -8.32 3.66 -10.54
C SER A 125 -7.41 4.10 -11.67
N ALA A 126 -6.86 3.13 -12.39
CA ALA A 126 -5.94 3.37 -13.49
C ALA A 126 -6.20 2.36 -14.62
N PHE A 127 -5.75 2.74 -15.82
CA PHE A 127 -5.87 1.93 -17.03
C PHE A 127 -4.54 1.86 -17.79
N TRP A 128 -4.37 0.81 -18.58
CA TRP A 128 -3.20 0.53 -19.39
C TRP A 128 -3.42 0.98 -20.82
N GLN A 129 -2.41 1.63 -21.40
CA GLN A 129 -2.37 1.94 -22.82
C GLN A 129 -0.93 1.96 -23.31
N ASN A 130 -0.63 1.14 -24.33
CA ASN A 130 0.71 1.06 -24.94
C ASN A 130 1.85 0.86 -23.92
N HIS A 131 1.68 -0.03 -22.94
CA HIS A 131 2.62 -0.28 -21.84
C HIS A 131 2.79 0.84 -20.80
N TYR A 132 1.99 1.90 -20.86
CA TYR A 132 1.92 2.94 -19.83
C TYR A 132 0.67 2.73 -18.97
N THR A 133 0.74 3.08 -17.69
CA THR A 133 -0.46 3.21 -16.85
C THR A 133 -0.84 4.68 -16.74
N TYR A 134 -2.15 4.96 -16.80
CA TYR A 134 -2.71 6.30 -16.63
C TYR A 134 -3.72 6.31 -15.48
N GLU A 135 -3.65 7.33 -14.63
CA GLU A 135 -4.61 7.54 -13.55
C GLU A 135 -5.95 8.01 -14.14
N LEU A 136 -7.05 7.41 -13.72
CA LEU A 136 -8.38 7.90 -14.07
C LEU A 136 -8.71 9.18 -13.26
N PRO A 137 -9.43 10.15 -13.85
CA PRO A 137 -9.63 11.49 -13.28
C PRO A 137 -10.55 11.56 -12.06
N ILE A 138 -11.35 10.53 -11.81
CA ILE A 138 -12.30 10.47 -10.67
C ILE A 138 -11.95 9.31 -9.75
N SER A 139 -11.88 9.58 -8.45
CA SER A 139 -11.62 8.59 -7.39
C SER A 139 -12.80 8.50 -6.43
N TYR A 140 -12.90 7.36 -5.75
CA TYR A 140 -13.92 7.14 -4.73
C TYR A 140 -13.38 7.44 -3.33
N TYR A 141 -14.14 8.17 -2.51
CA TYR A 141 -13.74 8.59 -1.17
C TYR A 141 -14.69 8.01 -0.12
N LYS A 142 -14.18 7.12 0.76
CA LYS A 142 -15.00 6.42 1.77
C LYS A 142 -15.64 7.37 2.77
N SER A 143 -14.91 8.39 3.23
CA SER A 143 -15.41 9.36 4.21
C SER A 143 -16.58 10.19 3.68
N LEU A 144 -16.70 10.32 2.35
CA LEU A 144 -17.75 11.08 1.69
C LEU A 144 -18.84 10.17 1.11
N ASN A 145 -18.57 8.85 1.06
CA ASN A 145 -19.39 7.87 0.36
C ASN A 145 -19.74 8.32 -1.08
N SER A 146 -18.77 8.95 -1.76
CA SER A 146 -18.99 9.63 -3.04
C SER A 146 -17.74 9.68 -3.90
N TRP A 147 -17.95 9.92 -5.19
CA TRP A 147 -16.91 10.17 -6.17
C TRP A 147 -16.48 11.65 -6.16
N ALA A 148 -15.19 11.88 -6.31
CA ALA A 148 -14.60 13.22 -6.40
C ALA A 148 -13.42 13.18 -7.37
N THR A 149 -12.86 14.34 -7.73
CA THR A 149 -11.64 14.35 -8.54
C THR A 149 -10.55 13.52 -7.88
N SER A 150 -9.80 12.75 -8.66
CA SER A 150 -8.59 12.09 -8.18
C SER A 150 -7.61 13.13 -7.62
N PRO A 151 -6.70 12.74 -6.70
CA PRO A 151 -5.83 13.71 -6.04
C PRO A 151 -5.05 14.59 -7.01
N GLY A 152 -5.22 15.91 -6.92
CA GLY A 152 -4.55 16.89 -7.80
C GLY A 152 -5.19 17.11 -9.18
N TYR A 153 -6.27 16.40 -9.53
CA TYR A 153 -7.01 16.64 -10.78
C TYR A 153 -7.82 17.94 -10.74
N SER A 154 -8.00 18.52 -11.93
CA SER A 154 -8.91 19.66 -12.12
C SER A 154 -10.36 19.22 -12.09
N ALA A 155 -11.21 20.01 -11.43
CA ALA A 155 -12.67 19.86 -11.47
C ALA A 155 -13.33 20.63 -12.63
N SER A 156 -12.54 21.36 -13.45
CA SER A 156 -13.02 22.10 -14.62
C SER A 156 -12.49 21.56 -15.95
N LYS A 157 -11.47 20.71 -15.92
CA LYS A 157 -10.87 20.11 -17.13
C LYS A 157 -10.72 18.61 -16.94
N VAL A 158 -11.33 17.84 -17.84
CA VAL A 158 -11.12 16.39 -17.94
C VAL A 158 -9.72 16.13 -18.47
N ASN A 159 -9.03 15.15 -17.88
CA ASN A 159 -7.72 14.71 -18.30
C ASN A 159 -7.63 13.18 -18.13
N PHE A 160 -7.15 12.47 -19.15
CA PHE A 160 -6.86 11.03 -19.10
C PHE A 160 -5.37 10.74 -19.37
N GLU A 161 -4.54 11.78 -19.47
CA GLU A 161 -3.15 11.69 -19.94
C GLU A 161 -2.14 11.65 -18.78
N ARG A 162 -2.60 11.66 -17.52
CA ARG A 162 -1.68 11.62 -16.37
C ARG A 162 -1.11 10.21 -16.19
N LYS A 163 0.14 10.05 -16.59
CA LYS A 163 0.90 8.81 -16.39
C LYS A 163 1.15 8.55 -14.91
N ILE A 164 1.16 7.27 -14.57
CA ILE A 164 1.66 6.75 -13.30
C ILE A 164 3.02 6.13 -13.58
N ASP A 165 4.04 6.63 -12.91
CA ASP A 165 5.40 6.09 -12.98
C ASP A 165 5.52 4.77 -12.19
N LYS A 166 6.56 4.00 -12.47
CA LYS A 166 6.90 2.79 -11.72
C LYS A 166 7.16 3.06 -10.23
N GLU A 167 7.57 4.26 -9.84
CA GLU A 167 7.84 4.58 -8.43
C GLU A 167 6.56 4.57 -7.58
N CYS A 168 5.42 4.94 -8.15
CA CYS A 168 4.12 4.75 -7.51
C CYS A 168 3.89 3.26 -7.17
N TYR A 169 4.20 2.37 -8.11
CA TYR A 169 4.13 0.93 -7.89
C TYR A 169 5.18 0.43 -6.90
N GLY A 170 6.35 1.08 -6.79
CA GLY A 170 7.40 0.74 -5.83
C GLY A 170 6.95 0.73 -4.36
N CYS A 171 5.91 1.51 -4.05
CA CYS A 171 5.27 1.58 -2.72
C CYS A 171 3.89 0.92 -2.66
N HIS A 172 3.28 0.58 -3.80
CA HIS A 172 1.89 0.13 -3.88
C HIS A 172 1.72 -1.28 -4.49
N SER A 173 2.82 -1.92 -4.89
CA SER A 173 2.87 -3.26 -5.46
C SER A 173 4.14 -3.99 -4.99
N SER A 174 4.20 -5.29 -5.22
CA SER A 174 5.35 -6.11 -4.86
C SER A 174 6.30 -6.33 -6.02
N ASN A 175 5.81 -6.12 -7.24
CA ASN A 175 6.63 -6.13 -8.45
C ASN A 175 5.91 -5.43 -9.60
N ILE A 176 6.70 -4.79 -10.47
CA ILE A 176 6.34 -4.50 -11.86
C ILE A 176 7.64 -4.34 -12.66
N ALA A 177 7.80 -5.11 -13.73
CA ALA A 177 8.94 -4.98 -14.62
C ALA A 177 8.74 -3.82 -15.59
N SER A 178 9.85 -3.16 -15.91
CA SER A 178 9.93 -2.06 -16.88
C SER A 178 11.05 -2.31 -17.86
N ARG A 179 11.03 -1.57 -18.96
CA ARG A 179 12.06 -1.70 -20.00
C ARG A 179 13.31 -0.90 -19.63
N TYR A 180 14.47 -1.52 -19.80
CA TYR A 180 15.76 -0.83 -19.82
C TYR A 180 16.09 -0.42 -21.25
N VAL A 181 16.55 0.81 -21.44
CA VAL A 181 17.18 1.22 -22.70
C VAL A 181 18.68 1.07 -22.51
N THR A 182 19.27 0.06 -23.15
CA THR A 182 20.72 -0.12 -23.22
C THR A 182 21.26 0.70 -24.38
N THR A 183 22.02 1.75 -24.11
CA THR A 183 22.88 2.35 -25.15
C THR A 183 24.07 1.42 -25.37
N SER A 184 24.02 0.58 -26.41
CA SER A 184 25.09 -0.19 -27.11
C SER A 184 26.44 -0.54 -26.43
N SER A 185 26.58 -0.55 -25.11
CA SER A 185 27.75 -1.02 -24.38
C SER A 185 27.30 -1.89 -23.22
N ASP A 186 27.77 -3.13 -23.19
CA ASP A 186 27.49 -4.18 -22.18
C ASP A 186 28.05 -3.86 -20.77
N SER A 187 28.31 -2.58 -20.48
CA SER A 187 28.73 -2.09 -19.17
C SER A 187 27.58 -1.32 -18.52
N ILE A 188 27.22 -1.72 -17.29
CA ILE A 188 26.31 -0.97 -16.42
C ILE A 188 26.97 0.38 -16.11
N THR A 189 26.72 1.37 -16.96
CA THR A 189 27.11 2.76 -16.76
C THR A 189 25.88 3.57 -16.33
N PHE A 190 26.09 4.74 -15.73
CA PHE A 190 25.06 5.72 -15.35
C PHE A 190 24.10 6.14 -16.49
N MET A 191 24.30 5.63 -17.72
CA MET A 191 23.50 5.92 -18.92
C MET A 191 22.47 4.83 -19.27
N ASN A 192 22.39 3.72 -18.54
CA ASN A 192 21.25 2.80 -18.64
C ASN A 192 20.06 3.37 -17.86
N GLN A 193 19.25 4.19 -18.53
CA GLN A 193 18.05 4.75 -17.91
C GLN A 193 16.90 3.76 -18.05
N GLU A 194 16.38 3.32 -16.92
CA GLU A 194 15.09 2.61 -16.86
C GLU A 194 13.99 3.54 -17.38
N VAL A 195 13.18 3.07 -18.33
CA VAL A 195 12.00 3.81 -18.78
C VAL A 195 10.88 3.47 -17.82
N GLU A 196 10.86 4.17 -16.69
CA GLU A 196 9.98 3.88 -15.53
C GLU A 196 8.49 3.93 -15.86
N ASP A 197 8.09 4.72 -16.85
CA ASP A 197 6.68 4.77 -17.24
C ASP A 197 6.28 3.59 -18.17
N PHE A 198 7.25 2.88 -18.76
CA PHE A 198 7.01 1.72 -19.61
C PHE A 198 7.06 0.45 -18.75
N MET A 199 5.90 -0.17 -18.54
CA MET A 199 5.71 -1.29 -17.62
C MET A 199 5.04 -2.48 -18.31
N ASN A 200 5.38 -3.69 -17.87
CA ASN A 200 4.75 -4.92 -18.33
C ASN A 200 3.65 -5.37 -17.35
N PRO A 201 2.36 -5.16 -17.64
CA PRO A 201 1.27 -5.48 -16.70
C PRO A 201 1.22 -6.95 -16.31
N LYS A 202 1.75 -7.86 -17.13
CA LYS A 202 1.82 -9.31 -16.82
C LYS A 202 2.77 -9.65 -15.67
N THR A 203 3.64 -8.71 -15.30
CA THR A 203 4.61 -8.87 -14.20
C THR A 203 4.16 -8.18 -12.92
N LEU A 204 2.97 -7.56 -12.93
CA LEU A 204 2.42 -6.86 -11.77
C LEU A 204 2.05 -7.87 -10.69
N ILE A 205 2.68 -7.75 -9.52
CA ILE A 205 2.24 -8.41 -8.30
C ILE A 205 1.56 -7.35 -7.44
N TYR A 206 0.23 -7.44 -7.33
CA TYR A 206 -0.59 -6.48 -6.61
C TYR A 206 -0.27 -6.43 -5.11
N GLY A 207 -0.47 -5.26 -4.51
CA GLY A 207 -0.30 -5.04 -3.08
C GLY A 207 1.14 -5.23 -2.59
N ILE A 208 1.31 -5.13 -1.28
CA ILE A 208 2.57 -5.45 -0.60
C ILE A 208 2.42 -6.85 -0.01
N ASP A 209 3.10 -7.80 -0.63
CA ASP A 209 3.04 -9.23 -0.38
C ASP A 209 4.06 -9.67 0.68
N CYS A 210 4.14 -10.98 0.95
CA CYS A 210 5.02 -11.52 1.99
C CYS A 210 6.49 -11.24 1.68
N GLU A 211 6.91 -11.55 0.45
CA GLU A 211 8.31 -11.48 0.02
C GLU A 211 8.77 -10.03 -0.22
N ARG A 212 7.85 -9.07 -0.37
CA ARG A 212 8.17 -7.64 -0.39
C ARG A 212 8.75 -7.15 0.94
N CYS A 213 8.32 -7.74 2.06
CA CYS A 213 8.83 -7.42 3.39
C CYS A 213 9.82 -8.45 3.93
N HIS A 214 9.75 -9.71 3.50
CA HIS A 214 10.62 -10.79 3.99
C HIS A 214 11.78 -11.17 3.06
N GLY A 215 11.77 -10.63 1.84
CA GLY A 215 12.75 -10.97 0.80
C GLY A 215 12.41 -12.29 0.08
N PRO A 216 13.27 -12.73 -0.85
CA PRO A 216 13.09 -14.00 -1.57
C PRO A 216 13.10 -15.18 -0.60
N ALA A 217 12.03 -15.99 -0.61
CA ALA A 217 11.79 -17.03 0.39
C ALA A 217 11.86 -18.46 -0.17
N LYS A 218 12.30 -18.67 -1.41
CA LYS A 218 12.28 -20.02 -2.02
C LYS A 218 13.11 -21.04 -1.25
N GLU A 219 14.34 -20.69 -0.88
CA GLU A 219 15.19 -21.58 -0.08
C GLU A 219 14.58 -21.87 1.30
N HIS A 220 13.93 -20.87 1.91
CA HIS A 220 13.20 -21.03 3.16
C HIS A 220 12.09 -22.06 3.02
N VAL A 221 11.21 -21.88 2.04
CA VAL A 221 10.08 -22.78 1.78
C VAL A 221 10.58 -24.20 1.49
N GLN A 222 11.53 -24.35 0.57
CA GLN A 222 12.07 -25.67 0.20
C GLN A 222 12.69 -26.41 1.39
N LYS A 223 13.43 -25.70 2.26
CA LYS A 223 14.05 -26.30 3.44
C LYS A 223 13.01 -26.76 4.46
N HIS A 224 11.98 -25.95 4.72
CA HIS A 224 10.92 -26.30 5.68
C HIS A 224 9.95 -27.35 5.15
N LEU A 225 9.73 -27.42 3.83
CA LEU A 225 9.02 -28.54 3.21
C LEU A 225 9.80 -29.85 3.31
N LYS A 226 11.13 -29.81 3.12
CA LYS A 226 12.00 -30.99 3.27
C LYS A 226 12.15 -31.44 4.72
N PHE A 227 12.07 -30.50 5.68
CA PHE A 227 12.23 -30.77 7.11
C PHE A 227 11.11 -30.11 7.95
N PRO A 228 9.86 -30.62 7.92
CA PRO A 228 8.70 -29.99 8.56
C PRO A 228 8.78 -29.85 10.10
N ASP A 229 9.60 -30.69 10.73
CA ASP A 229 9.83 -30.66 12.18
C ASP A 229 10.80 -29.55 12.61
N LEU A 230 11.51 -28.93 11.66
CA LEU A 230 12.43 -27.83 11.95
C LEU A 230 11.65 -26.57 12.35
N LYS A 231 11.56 -26.27 13.64
CA LYS A 231 10.80 -25.08 14.13
C LYS A 231 11.59 -23.77 14.13
N ILE A 232 12.86 -23.81 13.73
CA ILE A 232 13.71 -22.63 13.64
C ILE A 232 13.71 -22.14 12.20
N ALA A 233 13.32 -20.88 11.99
CA ALA A 233 13.36 -20.26 10.67
C ALA A 233 14.79 -20.25 10.11
N GLN A 234 14.92 -20.58 8.82
CA GLN A 234 16.19 -20.72 8.10
C GLN A 234 16.04 -20.07 6.72
N ASN A 235 17.14 -19.59 6.13
CA ASN A 235 17.16 -19.07 4.76
C ASN A 235 16.15 -17.94 4.49
N ILE A 236 15.85 -17.12 5.51
CA ILE A 236 14.96 -15.96 5.42
C ILE A 236 15.44 -14.87 6.39
N THR A 237 15.25 -13.60 6.02
CA THR A 237 15.59 -12.49 6.91
C THR A 237 14.63 -12.44 8.10
N SER A 238 15.20 -12.51 9.30
CA SER A 238 14.45 -12.35 10.55
C SER A 238 14.53 -10.92 11.04
N PHE A 239 13.38 -10.22 11.11
CA PHE A 239 13.29 -8.88 11.69
C PHE A 239 13.82 -8.81 13.13
N LYS A 240 13.78 -9.91 13.89
CA LYS A 240 14.35 -9.96 15.25
C LYS A 240 15.87 -9.77 15.27
N LYS A 241 16.56 -10.14 14.19
CA LYS A 241 18.02 -10.03 14.04
C LYS A 241 18.47 -8.71 13.40
N LEU A 242 17.54 -7.96 12.81
CA LEU A 242 17.84 -6.67 12.19
C LEU A 242 18.13 -5.60 13.26
N SER A 243 19.05 -4.71 12.94
CA SER A 243 19.28 -3.50 13.72
C SER A 243 18.03 -2.63 13.73
N ARG A 244 17.93 -1.71 14.70
CA ARG A 244 16.83 -0.74 14.74
C ARG A 244 16.72 0.04 13.42
N GLN A 245 17.86 0.46 12.86
CA GLN A 245 17.88 1.24 11.62
C GLN A 245 17.35 0.41 10.45
N GLN A 246 17.80 -0.83 10.29
CA GLN A 246 17.33 -1.73 9.22
C GLN A 246 15.81 -2.01 9.31
N LYS A 247 15.26 -2.15 10.52
CA LYS A 247 13.80 -2.29 10.71
C LYS A 247 13.04 -1.04 10.27
N ILE A 248 13.59 0.14 10.60
CA ILE A 248 13.02 1.43 10.19
C ILE A 248 13.11 1.56 8.67
N ASP A 249 14.25 1.23 8.07
CA ASP A 249 14.52 1.35 6.64
C ASP A 249 13.57 0.52 5.79
N ALA A 250 13.26 -0.70 6.23
CA ALA A 250 12.25 -1.56 5.59
C ALA A 250 10.87 -0.89 5.52
N CYS A 251 10.51 -0.07 6.50
CA CYS A 251 9.26 0.71 6.48
C CYS A 251 9.42 2.02 5.70
N ALA A 252 10.57 2.68 5.87
CA ALA A 252 10.92 3.97 5.31
C ALA A 252 11.00 3.95 3.78
N LEU A 253 11.26 2.79 3.19
CA LEU A 253 11.20 2.56 1.75
C LEU A 253 9.95 3.18 1.11
N CYS A 254 8.81 3.10 1.82
CA CYS A 254 7.54 3.69 1.40
C CYS A 254 7.05 4.83 2.30
N HIS A 255 7.39 4.80 3.60
CA HIS A 255 6.83 5.70 4.63
C HIS A 255 7.76 6.86 5.04
N SER A 256 8.66 7.28 4.16
CA SER A 256 9.62 8.38 4.43
C SER A 256 9.55 9.57 3.47
N GLY A 257 8.46 9.67 2.70
CA GLY A 257 8.28 10.67 1.65
C GLY A 257 8.93 10.27 0.32
N ASN A 258 8.68 11.10 -0.70
CA ASN A 258 9.15 10.90 -2.07
C ASN A 258 10.00 12.09 -2.57
N ASP A 259 10.56 12.87 -1.64
CA ASP A 259 11.34 14.09 -1.88
C ASP A 259 12.85 13.83 -2.06
N LYS A 260 13.30 12.60 -1.80
CA LYS A 260 14.70 12.19 -1.94
C LYS A 260 15.05 11.82 -3.37
N LEU A 261 16.30 12.06 -3.75
CA LEU A 261 16.84 11.60 -5.03
C LEU A 261 16.97 10.08 -5.01
N LYS A 262 16.32 9.41 -5.97
CA LYS A 262 16.45 7.96 -6.15
C LYS A 262 17.82 7.60 -6.75
N VAL A 263 18.44 6.57 -6.19
CA VAL A 263 19.71 6.00 -6.64
C VAL A 263 19.51 4.60 -7.23
N LYS A 264 18.69 3.77 -6.57
CA LYS A 264 18.33 2.42 -7.00
C LYS A 264 16.81 2.25 -6.95
N SER A 265 16.29 1.26 -7.68
CA SER A 265 14.84 0.99 -7.65
C SER A 265 14.40 0.51 -6.25
N ARG A 266 13.21 0.92 -5.82
CA ARG A 266 12.59 0.37 -4.60
C ARG A 266 12.42 -1.13 -4.65
N PHE A 267 12.23 -1.71 -5.85
CA PHE A 267 12.03 -3.15 -6.02
C PHE A 267 13.28 -3.98 -5.77
N GLU A 268 14.47 -3.36 -5.81
CA GLU A 268 15.73 -4.03 -5.51
C GLU A 268 16.00 -4.14 -4.00
N PHE A 269 15.31 -3.34 -3.18
CA PHE A 269 15.50 -3.32 -1.73
C PHE A 269 15.17 -4.68 -1.10
N LYS A 270 16.13 -5.22 -0.36
CA LYS A 270 15.97 -6.43 0.44
C LYS A 270 15.96 -6.10 1.94
N PRO A 271 15.19 -6.83 2.75
CA PRO A 271 15.16 -6.60 4.18
C PRO A 271 16.55 -6.78 4.81
N GLY A 272 17.05 -5.74 5.47
CA GLY A 272 18.41 -5.68 5.99
C GLY A 272 19.31 -4.70 5.24
N ASP A 273 18.92 -4.24 4.06
CA ASP A 273 19.64 -3.19 3.35
C ASP A 273 19.54 -1.83 4.09
N ASP A 274 20.49 -0.94 3.80
CA ASP A 274 20.47 0.46 4.24
C ASP A 274 19.74 1.33 3.21
N LEU A 275 18.73 2.08 3.66
CA LEU A 275 17.94 2.97 2.79
C LEU A 275 18.80 4.02 2.06
N LEU A 276 19.94 4.41 2.64
CA LEU A 276 20.85 5.40 2.05
C LEU A 276 21.55 4.91 0.78
N GLU A 277 21.57 3.60 0.53
CA GLU A 277 22.02 3.03 -0.74
C GLU A 277 21.02 3.24 -1.88
N TYR A 278 19.76 3.47 -1.54
CA TYR A 278 18.64 3.59 -2.48
C TYR A 278 18.21 5.03 -2.69
N PHE A 279 18.38 5.88 -1.67
CA PHE A 279 17.94 7.27 -1.70
C PHE A 279 18.97 8.21 -1.09
N ARG A 280 19.19 9.36 -1.74
CA ARG A 280 20.04 10.43 -1.23
C ARG A 280 19.23 11.69 -0.96
N GLY A 281 19.63 12.42 0.07
CA GLY A 281 19.07 13.76 0.31
C GLY A 281 19.35 14.67 -0.88
N VAL A 282 18.40 15.55 -1.19
CA VAL A 282 18.57 16.57 -2.24
C VAL A 282 19.38 17.73 -1.64
N PRO A 283 20.58 18.05 -2.17
CA PRO A 283 21.37 19.17 -1.66
C PRO A 283 20.56 20.48 -1.71
N GLY A 284 20.52 21.21 -0.59
CA GLY A 284 19.79 22.47 -0.48
C GLY A 284 18.29 22.36 -0.20
N SER A 285 17.72 21.16 -0.07
CA SER A 285 16.31 21.02 0.34
C SER A 285 16.16 21.28 1.85
N ASN A 286 15.47 22.38 2.21
CA ASN A 286 15.15 22.73 3.60
C ASN A 286 13.88 22.01 4.13
N ASP A 287 13.35 21.01 3.43
CA ASP A 287 12.02 20.45 3.70
C ASP A 287 11.92 19.57 4.97
N SER A 288 13.02 19.43 5.71
CA SER A 288 13.07 18.66 6.96
C SER A 288 12.14 19.17 8.08
N MET A 289 11.57 20.37 7.93
CA MET A 289 10.71 21.00 8.94
C MET A 289 9.20 20.83 8.67
N HIS A 290 8.78 20.52 7.44
CA HIS A 290 7.37 20.58 7.02
C HIS A 290 6.86 19.31 6.31
N PHE A 291 7.12 18.16 6.90
CA PHE A 291 6.61 16.88 6.39
C PHE A 291 5.07 16.81 6.36
N ASP A 292 4.53 16.35 5.22
CA ASP A 292 3.11 16.04 5.07
C ASP A 292 2.72 14.82 5.92
N VAL A 293 1.45 14.79 6.37
CA VAL A 293 0.89 13.64 7.10
C VAL A 293 0.62 12.42 6.22
N HIS A 294 0.62 12.60 4.90
CA HIS A 294 0.59 11.54 3.92
C HIS A 294 2.01 11.13 3.49
N GLY A 295 2.29 9.83 3.44
CA GLY A 295 3.52 9.27 2.88
C GLY A 295 4.82 9.50 3.67
N ASN A 296 4.87 10.40 4.67
CA ASN A 296 6.10 10.69 5.42
C ASN A 296 5.96 10.52 6.95
N GLN A 297 5.50 9.34 7.35
CA GLN A 297 5.33 8.99 8.77
C GLN A 297 6.66 8.96 9.52
N LEU A 298 7.75 8.48 8.88
CA LEU A 298 9.07 8.47 9.50
C LEU A 298 9.59 9.88 9.75
N GLY A 299 9.49 10.80 8.77
CA GLY A 299 9.91 12.19 8.93
C GLY A 299 9.21 12.84 10.12
N LEU A 300 7.89 12.69 10.23
CA LEU A 300 7.11 13.19 11.38
C LEU A 300 7.50 12.52 12.70
N LEU A 301 7.63 11.19 12.73
CA LEU A 301 7.99 10.44 13.93
C LEU A 301 9.40 10.82 14.42
N SER A 302 10.34 11.03 13.50
CA SER A 302 11.72 11.45 13.79
C SER A 302 11.81 12.77 14.56
N GLN A 303 10.78 13.62 14.47
CA GLN A 303 10.72 14.87 15.23
C GLN A 303 10.25 14.68 16.69
N SER A 304 9.74 13.49 17.04
CA SER A 304 9.17 13.19 18.35
C SER A 304 10.26 12.95 19.39
N LYS A 305 10.13 13.56 20.58
CA LYS A 305 11.12 13.40 21.67
C LYS A 305 11.28 11.94 22.12
N CYS A 306 10.18 11.19 22.20
CA CYS A 306 10.19 9.78 22.60
C CYS A 306 10.98 8.92 21.60
N PHE A 307 10.84 9.18 20.30
CA PHE A 307 11.56 8.47 19.26
C PHE A 307 13.05 8.80 19.26
N LYS A 308 13.40 10.10 19.34
CA LYS A 308 14.81 10.54 19.39
C LYS A 308 15.58 9.99 20.59
N LYS A 309 14.91 9.82 21.73
CA LYS A 309 15.52 9.34 22.97
C LYS A 309 15.49 7.82 23.14
N SER A 310 14.81 7.10 22.26
CA SER A 310 14.68 5.66 22.38
C SER A 310 15.68 4.96 21.45
N GLU A 311 16.46 4.06 22.03
CA GLU A 311 17.39 3.20 21.30
C GLU A 311 16.72 2.00 20.62
N THR A 312 15.46 1.72 20.98
CA THR A 312 14.75 0.49 20.58
C THR A 312 13.43 0.74 19.85
N MET A 313 12.81 1.92 20.02
CA MET A 313 11.54 2.24 19.39
C MET A 313 11.66 2.26 17.86
N ASP A 314 10.81 1.47 17.22
CA ASP A 314 10.67 1.34 15.77
C ASP A 314 9.17 1.38 15.39
N CYS A 315 8.85 1.16 14.11
CA CYS A 315 7.46 1.17 13.63
C CYS A 315 6.62 0.04 14.26
N MET A 316 7.24 -1.13 14.50
CA MET A 316 6.58 -2.32 15.03
C MET A 316 6.32 -2.26 16.53
N THR A 317 6.96 -1.32 17.23
CA THR A 317 6.65 -0.99 18.63
C THR A 317 5.16 -0.63 18.79
N CYS A 318 4.56 -0.01 17.77
CA CYS A 318 3.17 0.44 17.80
C CYS A 318 2.26 -0.30 16.80
N HIS A 319 2.80 -0.82 15.70
CA HIS A 319 2.02 -1.39 14.60
C HIS A 319 2.33 -2.87 14.38
N ASN A 320 1.27 -3.65 14.13
CA ASN A 320 1.43 -4.98 13.55
C ASN A 320 1.49 -4.85 12.02
N PRO A 321 2.60 -5.22 11.35
CA PRO A 321 2.74 -5.07 9.91
C PRO A 321 1.78 -5.95 9.09
N HIS A 322 1.29 -7.05 9.68
CA HIS A 322 0.32 -7.95 9.04
C HIS A 322 -1.14 -7.51 9.21
N ALA A 323 -1.42 -6.45 9.98
CA ALA A 323 -2.79 -6.04 10.27
C ALA A 323 -3.00 -4.55 9.97
N ASN A 324 -4.25 -4.18 9.70
CA ASN A 324 -4.61 -2.77 9.72
C ASN A 324 -4.42 -2.19 11.13
N ALA A 325 -4.03 -0.92 11.18
CA ALA A 325 -4.02 -0.14 12.42
C ALA A 325 -5.36 -0.28 13.16
N SER A 326 -5.28 -0.61 14.45
CA SER A 326 -6.45 -0.82 15.30
C SER A 326 -7.33 0.43 15.32
N GLN A 327 -8.65 0.27 15.23
CA GLN A 327 -9.57 1.38 15.46
C GLN A 327 -9.79 1.63 16.96
N ASN A 328 -9.30 0.73 17.82
CA ASN A 328 -9.43 0.84 19.27
C ASN A 328 -8.31 1.72 19.86
N LEU A 329 -8.67 2.95 20.20
CA LEU A 329 -7.76 3.95 20.79
C LEU A 329 -7.14 3.49 22.12
N VAL A 330 -7.86 2.69 22.90
CA VAL A 330 -7.36 2.12 24.17
C VAL A 330 -6.11 1.27 23.93
N SER A 331 -6.06 0.53 22.83
CA SER A 331 -4.91 -0.32 22.50
C SER A 331 -3.65 0.51 22.31
N TYR A 332 -3.76 1.67 21.65
CA TYR A 332 -2.64 2.60 21.51
C TYR A 332 -2.26 3.25 22.82
N SER A 333 -3.23 3.65 23.64
CA SER A 333 -2.95 4.20 24.97
C SER A 333 -2.14 3.24 25.85
N LYS A 334 -2.42 1.93 25.79
CA LYS A 334 -1.62 0.92 26.49
C LYS A 334 -0.15 0.90 26.03
N ILE A 335 0.10 1.07 24.73
CA ILE A 335 1.46 1.16 24.18
C ILE A 335 2.16 2.43 24.67
N CYS A 336 1.47 3.58 24.68
CA CYS A 336 2.04 4.80 25.22
C CYS A 336 2.41 4.64 26.71
N MET A 337 1.50 4.04 27.49
CA MET A 337 1.68 3.84 28.93
C MET A 337 2.72 2.80 29.30
N SER A 338 3.18 1.95 28.36
CA SER A 338 4.29 1.02 28.66
C SER A 338 5.59 1.76 28.95
N CYS A 339 5.77 2.96 28.40
CA CYS A 339 6.93 3.83 28.64
C CYS A 339 6.57 5.09 29.45
N HIS A 340 5.33 5.56 29.36
CA HIS A 340 4.88 6.78 30.04
C HIS A 340 3.97 6.45 31.22
N GLN A 341 4.54 5.89 32.28
CA GLN A 341 3.83 5.63 33.53
C GLN A 341 3.74 6.90 34.39
N GLY A 342 2.59 7.13 35.02
CA GLY A 342 2.42 8.25 35.96
C GLY A 342 2.44 9.64 35.31
N ILE A 343 2.01 9.77 34.05
CA ILE A 343 1.92 11.08 33.38
C ILE A 343 1.01 12.02 34.18
N LYS A 344 1.54 13.19 34.54
CA LYS A 344 0.75 14.28 35.10
C LYS A 344 0.38 15.26 33.99
N HIS A 345 -0.91 15.40 33.73
CA HIS A 345 -1.43 16.47 32.89
C HIS A 345 -1.50 17.77 33.70
N ASN A 346 -1.40 18.92 33.04
CA ASN A 346 -1.56 20.21 33.72
C ASN A 346 -3.01 20.42 34.20
N ALA A 347 -3.20 21.29 35.18
CA ALA A 347 -4.52 21.54 35.79
C ALA A 347 -5.57 21.99 34.77
N ALA A 348 -5.18 22.78 33.77
CA ALA A 348 -6.09 23.23 32.72
C ALA A 348 -6.66 22.06 31.90
N THR A 349 -5.82 21.08 31.55
CA THR A 349 -6.21 19.88 30.80
C THR A 349 -7.11 18.97 31.64
N ILE A 350 -6.78 18.78 32.92
CA ILE A 350 -7.59 17.97 33.86
C ILE A 350 -8.98 18.59 34.05
N LYS A 351 -9.08 19.93 34.07
CA LYS A 351 -10.36 20.62 34.20
C LYS A 351 -11.26 20.47 32.98
N THR A 352 -10.69 20.35 31.78
CA THR A 352 -11.45 20.32 30.51
C THR A 352 -11.61 18.93 29.90
N THR A 353 -10.91 17.92 30.42
CA THR A 353 -10.86 16.58 29.83
C THR A 353 -11.17 15.54 30.89
N SER A 354 -12.09 14.62 30.59
CA SER A 354 -12.47 13.57 31.55
C SER A 354 -11.31 12.58 31.81
N ALA A 355 -11.28 12.02 33.01
CA ALA A 355 -10.28 11.01 33.39
C ALA A 355 -10.24 9.82 32.42
N SER A 356 -11.40 9.41 31.88
CA SER A 356 -11.48 8.35 30.89
C SER A 356 -10.74 8.69 29.60
N ILE A 357 -10.88 9.91 29.07
CA ILE A 357 -10.16 10.33 27.85
C ILE A 357 -8.65 10.39 28.12
N LEU A 358 -8.24 10.92 29.28
CA LEU A 358 -6.84 10.99 29.67
C LEU A 358 -6.17 9.61 29.79
N ALA A 359 -6.92 8.59 30.21
CA ALA A 359 -6.42 7.22 30.31
C ALA A 359 -6.43 6.45 28.98
N ASN A 360 -7.44 6.69 28.14
CA ASN A 360 -7.76 5.78 27.02
C ASN A 360 -7.59 6.38 25.63
N ASN A 361 -7.21 7.66 25.52
CA ASN A 361 -7.17 8.34 24.23
C ASN A 361 -5.98 9.30 24.08
N CYS A 362 -4.77 8.76 24.18
CA CYS A 362 -3.55 9.57 24.06
C CYS A 362 -3.39 10.17 22.65
N VAL A 363 -3.80 9.42 21.62
CA VAL A 363 -3.53 9.76 20.22
C VAL A 363 -4.36 10.94 19.70
N GLU A 364 -5.55 11.22 20.25
CA GLU A 364 -6.32 12.39 19.80
C GLU A 364 -5.62 13.72 20.10
N CYS A 365 -4.95 13.83 21.25
CA CYS A 365 -4.22 15.04 21.64
C CYS A 365 -2.75 15.02 21.23
N HIS A 366 -2.07 13.87 21.37
CA HIS A 366 -0.62 13.77 21.14
C HIS A 366 -0.24 13.41 19.70
N MET A 367 -1.20 12.95 18.91
CA MET A 367 -1.05 12.65 17.48
C MET A 367 -2.30 13.16 16.74
N PRO A 368 -2.58 14.48 16.77
CA PRO A 368 -3.82 15.00 16.23
C PRO A 368 -3.92 14.78 14.72
N LYS A 369 -5.16 14.69 14.23
CA LYS A 369 -5.41 14.70 12.79
C LYS A 369 -5.03 16.05 12.20
N LYS A 370 -4.35 16.03 11.05
CA LYS A 370 -3.96 17.22 10.26
C LYS A 370 -4.40 17.04 8.81
N MET A 371 -4.59 18.16 8.13
CA MET A 371 -4.83 18.17 6.70
C MET A 371 -3.53 17.81 5.98
N SER A 372 -3.63 16.93 4.98
CA SER A 372 -2.59 16.70 3.99
C SER A 372 -2.64 17.84 2.96
N ASN A 373 -1.49 18.42 2.67
CA ASN A 373 -1.27 19.36 1.57
C ASN A 373 -1.02 18.61 0.25
N ALA A 374 -0.54 17.36 0.33
CA ALA A 374 -0.28 16.51 -0.83
C ALA A 374 -1.56 15.96 -1.49
N ILE A 375 -2.59 15.65 -0.70
CA ILE A 375 -3.85 15.06 -1.20
C ILE A 375 -4.99 16.06 -1.07
N THR A 376 -5.30 16.70 -2.20
CA THR A 376 -6.49 17.55 -2.36
C THR A 376 -7.39 17.02 -3.46
N PHE A 377 -8.70 17.16 -3.26
CA PHE A 377 -9.73 16.71 -4.19
C PHE A 377 -10.93 17.65 -4.15
N GLN A 378 -11.80 17.56 -5.14
CA GLN A 378 -12.98 18.41 -5.23
C GLN A 378 -14.22 17.58 -5.57
N LEU A 379 -15.31 17.82 -4.83
CA LEU A 379 -16.60 17.20 -5.08
C LEU A 379 -17.28 17.84 -6.29
N SER A 380 -18.11 17.07 -6.98
CA SER A 380 -18.89 17.58 -8.10
C SER A 380 -19.75 18.77 -7.67
N GLN A 381 -19.79 19.81 -8.50
CA GLN A 381 -20.54 21.06 -8.27
C GLN A 381 -20.14 21.84 -7.01
N ASN A 382 -19.08 21.44 -6.30
CA ASN A 382 -18.52 22.20 -5.19
C ASN A 382 -17.31 23.00 -5.69
N LYS A 383 -17.23 24.30 -5.37
CA LYS A 383 -16.09 25.15 -5.76
C LYS A 383 -14.88 25.00 -4.84
N ASN A 384 -15.07 24.46 -3.63
CA ASN A 384 -14.03 24.36 -2.63
C ASN A 384 -13.29 23.02 -2.74
N LYS A 385 -11.97 23.10 -2.72
CA LYS A 385 -11.12 21.92 -2.54
C LYS A 385 -11.24 21.41 -1.11
N SER A 386 -11.23 20.10 -0.98
CA SER A 386 -11.18 19.39 0.29
C SER A 386 -9.81 18.74 0.44
N ASN A 387 -9.29 18.73 1.66
CA ASN A 387 -8.03 18.10 1.99
C ASN A 387 -8.28 16.76 2.69
N TYR A 388 -7.40 15.82 2.44
CA TYR A 388 -7.37 14.61 3.24
C TYR A 388 -6.99 14.89 4.67
N VAL A 389 -7.61 14.19 5.62
CA VAL A 389 -7.31 14.36 7.05
C VAL A 389 -6.70 13.06 7.58
N LEU A 390 -5.43 13.13 7.96
CA LEU A 390 -4.66 11.98 8.45
C LEU A 390 -4.05 12.27 9.82
N ARG A 391 -3.79 11.19 10.56
CA ARG A 391 -3.15 11.30 11.87
C ARG A 391 -1.66 11.61 11.70
N THR A 392 -1.19 12.68 12.33
CA THR A 392 0.25 12.96 12.35
C THR A 392 0.99 11.89 13.15
N HIS A 393 2.18 11.51 12.69
CA HIS A 393 3.08 10.62 13.42
C HIS A 393 4.07 11.38 14.31
N LYS A 394 3.98 12.72 14.34
CA LYS A 394 4.74 13.55 15.28
C LYS A 394 4.06 13.51 16.64
N ILE A 395 4.65 12.76 17.57
CA ILE A 395 4.16 12.62 18.94
C ILE A 395 4.69 13.80 19.75
N ALA A 396 3.79 14.68 20.17
CA ALA A 396 4.14 15.89 20.91
C ALA A 396 3.01 16.35 21.83
N VAL A 397 3.32 17.30 22.72
CA VAL A 397 2.29 18.10 23.39
C VAL A 397 1.97 19.27 22.47
N TYR A 398 0.74 19.30 21.95
CA TYR A 398 0.27 20.40 21.12
C TYR A 398 -0.36 21.46 22.01
N PRO A 399 -0.17 22.77 21.72
CA PRO A 399 -0.91 23.81 22.41
C PRO A 399 -2.41 23.57 22.22
N ASN A 400 -3.20 23.85 23.24
CA ASN A 400 -4.66 23.80 23.13
C ASN A 400 -5.09 24.78 22.04
N ASN A 401 -5.45 24.25 20.87
CA ASN A 401 -6.24 25.01 19.93
C ASN A 401 -7.55 25.32 20.66
N LYS A 402 -7.77 26.59 21.03
CA LYS A 402 -9.11 27.05 21.37
C LYS A 402 -9.99 26.65 20.18
N LYS A 403 -10.88 25.68 20.39
CA LYS A 403 -11.92 25.35 19.43
C LYS A 403 -12.84 26.55 19.27
#